data_AF-A0A1C4UJ64-F1
#
_entry.id   AF-A0A1C4UJ64-F1
#
_cell.length_a   1.000
_cell.length_b   1.000
_cell.length_c   1.000
_cell.angle_alpha   90.00
_cell.angle_beta   90.00
_cell.angle_gamma   90.00
#
_symmetry.space_group_name_H-M   'P 1'
#
loop_
_entity.id
_entity.type
_entity.pdbx_description
1 polymer ?
#
loop_
_entity_poly.entity_id
_entity_poly.type
_entity_poly.pdbx_seq_one_letter_code
_entity_poly.pdbx_strand_id
1 'polypeptide(L)'
;MRPDRATRRPLTRIATAGLAAHVFFELGAGVGMPAASVLGPMPAAGLWTLGTGTLWRAAGTRPASSDRIFAVCNGVGLAAVIAHLRGWPGRRTRLGVPWLRECEGMGPELMRYYNPILYVSGAAALGALLRENRSAPRYLPLLALGLVPLLIVTQHAEHWRLREIAGQRPGWWNRRLRGLG
;
A
#
# COMPACT_ATOMS: atom_id res chain seq x y z
N MET A 1 -35.03 14.18 6.86
CA MET A 1 -33.60 13.81 6.68
C MET A 1 -33.34 13.76 5.17
N ARG A 2 -32.55 14.69 4.59
CA ARG A 2 -32.27 14.66 3.15
C ARG A 2 -31.40 13.43 2.85
N PRO A 3 -31.73 12.62 1.82
CA PRO A 3 -30.89 11.50 1.43
C PRO A 3 -29.51 12.04 1.05
N ASP A 4 -28.51 11.62 1.80
CA ASP A 4 -27.12 12.01 1.62
C ASP A 4 -26.69 11.49 0.25
N ARG A 5 -26.52 12.38 -0.74
CA ARG A 5 -26.27 11.97 -2.14
C ARG A 5 -24.98 11.16 -2.21
N ALA A 6 -25.00 10.09 -2.99
CA ALA A 6 -23.80 9.32 -3.31
C ALA A 6 -22.70 10.27 -3.83
N THR A 7 -21.59 10.32 -3.10
CA THR A 7 -20.46 11.18 -3.46
C THR A 7 -19.46 10.35 -4.23
N ARG A 8 -19.20 10.71 -5.48
CA ARG A 8 -18.15 10.03 -6.27
C ARG A 8 -16.79 10.44 -5.73
N ARG A 9 -15.96 9.44 -5.38
CA ARG A 9 -14.61 9.64 -4.83
C ARG A 9 -13.53 9.10 -5.79
N PRO A 10 -13.28 9.79 -6.92
CA PRO A 10 -12.32 9.33 -7.92
C PRO A 10 -10.89 9.15 -7.38
N LEU A 11 -10.40 10.05 -6.52
CA LEU A 11 -9.05 9.96 -5.94
C LEU A 11 -8.95 8.77 -4.98
N THR A 12 -9.97 8.50 -4.16
CA THR A 12 -10.04 7.30 -3.33
C THR A 12 -10.01 6.02 -4.18
N ARG A 13 -10.67 6.02 -5.35
CA ARG A 13 -10.60 4.87 -6.28
C ARG A 13 -9.21 4.69 -6.89
N ILE A 14 -8.55 5.79 -7.27
CA ILE A 14 -7.17 5.75 -7.76
C ILE A 14 -6.22 5.28 -6.67
N ALA A 15 -6.35 5.79 -5.43
CA ALA A 15 -5.56 5.36 -4.29
C ALA A 15 -5.77 3.85 -3.99
N THR A 16 -7.01 3.38 -4.03
CA THR A 16 -7.34 1.96 -3.83
C THR A 16 -6.74 1.08 -4.94
N ALA A 17 -6.83 1.51 -6.20
CA ALA A 17 -6.24 0.79 -7.32
C ALA A 17 -4.70 0.81 -7.26
N GLY A 18 -4.11 1.93 -6.85
CA GLY A 18 -2.67 2.06 -6.62
C GLY A 18 -2.18 1.17 -5.48
N LEU A 19 -2.93 1.07 -4.39
CA LEU A 19 -2.65 0.14 -3.29
C LEU A 19 -2.68 -1.31 -3.76
N ALA A 20 -3.70 -1.70 -4.54
CA ALA A 20 -3.77 -3.02 -5.15
C ALA A 20 -2.56 -3.25 -6.07
N ALA A 21 -2.27 -2.31 -6.98
CA ALA A 21 -1.12 -2.42 -7.88
C ALA A 21 0.20 -2.59 -7.13
N HIS A 22 0.40 -1.88 -6.02
CA HIS A 22 1.57 -2.00 -5.17
C HIS A 22 1.74 -3.42 -4.61
N VAL A 23 0.73 -3.96 -3.92
CA VAL A 23 0.84 -5.30 -3.29
C VAL A 23 0.90 -6.43 -4.31
N PHE A 24 0.20 -6.31 -5.44
CA PHE A 24 0.25 -7.32 -6.50
C PHE A 24 1.52 -7.26 -7.34
N PHE A 25 2.16 -6.08 -7.44
CA PHE A 25 3.46 -5.96 -8.08
C PHE A 25 4.53 -6.71 -7.29
N GLU A 26 4.53 -6.59 -5.97
CA GLU A 26 5.48 -7.31 -5.09
C GLU A 26 5.30 -8.82 -5.14
N LEU A 27 4.04 -9.28 -5.14
CA LEU A 27 3.71 -10.69 -5.32
C LEU A 27 4.19 -11.20 -6.69
N GLY A 28 3.89 -10.46 -7.76
CA GLY A 28 4.34 -10.79 -9.12
C GLY A 28 5.86 -10.75 -9.30
N ALA A 29 6.55 -9.91 -8.54
CA ALA A 29 8.01 -9.87 -8.49
C ALA A 29 8.61 -11.07 -7.75
N GLY A 30 7.82 -11.86 -7.03
CA GLY A 30 8.27 -13.05 -6.30
C GLY A 30 8.94 -12.72 -4.97
N VAL A 31 8.46 -11.66 -4.30
CA VAL A 31 8.92 -11.20 -2.99
C VAL A 31 7.87 -11.48 -1.92
N GLY A 32 6.68 -10.91 -2.07
CA GLY A 32 5.54 -11.16 -1.20
C GLY A 32 4.52 -10.06 -1.18
N MET A 33 3.58 -10.20 -0.26
CA MET A 33 2.61 -9.16 0.04
C MET A 33 2.27 -9.29 1.52
N PRO A 34 1.73 -8.23 2.14
CA PRO A 34 1.38 -8.27 3.56
C PRO A 34 0.47 -9.47 3.88
N ALA A 35 0.80 -10.17 4.97
CA ALA A 35 0.16 -11.39 5.48
C ALA A 35 0.47 -12.69 4.70
N ALA A 36 1.26 -12.64 3.62
CA ALA A 36 1.65 -13.84 2.88
C ALA A 36 2.54 -14.78 3.71
N SER A 37 3.30 -14.26 4.68
CA SER A 37 4.14 -15.10 5.56
C SER A 37 3.31 -15.99 6.49
N VAL A 38 2.08 -15.57 6.83
CA VAL A 38 1.19 -16.25 7.78
C VAL A 38 0.11 -17.07 7.05
N LEU A 39 -0.57 -16.45 6.08
CA LEU A 39 -1.70 -17.07 5.40
C LEU A 39 -1.29 -17.87 4.15
N GLY A 40 -0.06 -17.67 3.68
CA GLY A 40 0.35 -18.07 2.34
C GLY A 40 -0.11 -17.07 1.26
N PRO A 41 0.43 -17.19 0.03
CA PRO A 41 0.24 -16.22 -1.05
C PRO A 41 -1.19 -16.13 -1.55
N MET A 42 -1.84 -17.28 -1.75
CA MET A 42 -3.15 -17.35 -2.40
C MET A 42 -4.25 -16.79 -1.49
N PRO A 43 -4.32 -17.17 -0.19
CA PRO A 43 -5.31 -16.56 0.70
C PRO A 43 -5.04 -15.06 0.93
N ALA A 44 -3.76 -14.64 1.03
CA ALA A 44 -3.41 -13.22 1.14
C ALA A 44 -3.84 -12.44 -0.11
N ALA A 45 -3.57 -12.95 -1.31
CA ALA A 45 -4.01 -12.36 -2.58
C ALA A 45 -5.55 -12.27 -2.67
N GLY A 46 -6.26 -13.31 -2.22
CA GLY A 46 -7.71 -13.31 -2.14
C GLY A 46 -8.23 -12.21 -1.22
N LEU A 47 -7.65 -12.06 -0.02
CA LEU A 47 -8.00 -11.02 0.94
C LEU A 47 -7.79 -9.62 0.36
N TRP A 48 -6.64 -9.37 -0.27
CA TRP A 48 -6.32 -8.09 -0.89
C TRP A 48 -7.24 -7.77 -2.08
N THR A 49 -7.56 -8.78 -2.91
CA THR A 49 -8.51 -8.63 -4.02
C THR A 49 -9.89 -8.23 -3.51
N LEU A 50 -10.41 -8.96 -2.52
CA LEU A 50 -11.74 -8.69 -1.96
C LEU A 50 -11.80 -7.33 -1.27
N GLY A 51 -10.79 -7.00 -0.47
CA GLY A 51 -10.73 -5.73 0.26
C GLY A 51 -10.65 -4.53 -0.68
N THR A 52 -9.71 -4.55 -1.63
CA THR A 52 -9.53 -3.43 -2.58
C THR A 52 -10.68 -3.32 -3.56
N GLY A 53 -11.22 -4.44 -4.06
CA GLY A 53 -12.40 -4.44 -4.92
C GLY A 53 -13.65 -3.90 -4.22
N THR A 54 -13.85 -4.27 -2.95
CA THR A 54 -14.95 -3.75 -2.13
C THR A 54 -14.81 -2.26 -1.88
N LEU A 55 -13.62 -1.80 -1.49
CA LEU A 55 -13.34 -0.39 -1.21
C LEU A 55 -13.50 0.47 -2.47
N TRP A 56 -13.00 -0.01 -3.62
CA TRP A 56 -13.12 0.69 -4.90
C TRP A 56 -14.58 0.84 -5.35
N ARG A 57 -15.39 -0.23 -5.21
CA ARG A 57 -16.83 -0.18 -5.51
C ARG A 57 -17.54 0.78 -4.56
N ALA A 58 -17.27 0.67 -3.26
CA ALA A 58 -17.85 1.52 -2.23
C ALA A 58 -17.55 3.02 -2.46
N ALA A 59 -16.34 3.36 -2.89
CA ALA A 59 -15.94 4.74 -3.20
C ALA A 59 -16.73 5.35 -4.37
N GLY A 60 -17.36 4.52 -5.21
CA GLY A 60 -18.24 4.96 -6.29
C GLY A 60 -19.71 5.15 -5.90
N THR A 61 -20.15 4.58 -4.78
CA THR A 61 -21.59 4.44 -4.48
C THR A 61 -22.00 4.94 -3.09
N ARG A 62 -21.08 4.98 -2.11
CA ARG A 62 -21.44 5.32 -0.72
C ARG A 62 -21.64 6.83 -0.48
N PRO A 63 -22.56 7.20 0.44
CA PRO A 63 -22.82 8.59 0.82
C PRO A 63 -21.67 9.24 1.62
N ALA A 64 -21.76 10.55 1.86
CA ALA A 64 -20.76 11.33 2.61
C ALA A 64 -20.55 10.81 4.04
N SER A 65 -21.59 10.30 4.69
CA SER A 65 -21.50 9.64 6.00
C SER A 65 -20.45 8.52 6.11
N SER A 66 -20.02 7.95 4.97
CA SER A 66 -18.95 6.93 4.92
C SER A 66 -17.52 7.52 4.83
N ASP A 67 -17.34 8.84 4.82
CA ASP A 67 -16.03 9.49 4.68
C ASP A 67 -15.02 9.05 5.74
N ARG A 68 -15.47 8.73 6.95
CA ARG A 68 -14.59 8.22 8.02
C ARG A 68 -13.84 6.97 7.58
N ILE A 69 -14.51 6.04 6.91
CA ILE A 69 -13.92 4.77 6.45
C ILE A 69 -12.86 5.08 5.39
N PHE A 70 -13.21 5.90 4.41
CA PHE A 70 -12.29 6.27 3.33
C PHE A 70 -11.09 7.09 3.84
N ALA A 71 -11.29 7.98 4.83
CA ALA A 71 -10.20 8.72 5.46
C ALA A 71 -9.21 7.79 6.15
N VAL A 72 -9.69 6.77 6.87
CA VAL A 72 -8.81 5.76 7.48
C VAL A 72 -8.07 4.99 6.40
N CYS A 73 -8.76 4.47 5.38
CA CYS A 73 -8.12 3.69 4.32
C CYS A 73 -7.08 4.50 3.52
N ASN A 74 -7.42 5.72 3.10
CA ASN A 74 -6.49 6.62 2.42
C ASN A 74 -5.32 7.02 3.33
N GLY A 75 -5.59 7.25 4.63
CA GLY A 75 -4.56 7.51 5.62
C GLY A 75 -3.57 6.36 5.73
N VAL A 76 -4.05 5.13 5.95
CA VAL A 76 -3.21 3.93 6.04
C VAL A 76 -2.43 3.71 4.74
N GLY A 77 -3.06 3.86 3.57
CA GLY A 77 -2.38 3.74 2.28
C GLY A 77 -1.27 4.77 2.10
N LEU A 78 -1.51 6.03 2.49
CA LEU A 78 -0.50 7.08 2.47
C LEU A 78 0.65 6.78 3.45
N ALA A 79 0.33 6.32 4.65
CA ALA A 79 1.32 5.93 5.65
C ALA A 79 2.19 4.77 5.16
N ALA A 80 1.61 3.79 4.47
CA ALA A 80 2.35 2.69 3.85
C ALA A 80 3.31 3.19 2.77
N VAL A 81 2.89 4.11 1.89
CA VAL A 81 3.79 4.72 0.89
C VAL A 81 4.95 5.45 1.57
N ILE A 82 4.68 6.24 2.62
CA ILE A 82 5.72 6.93 3.38
C ILE A 82 6.68 5.92 4.05
N ALA A 83 6.15 4.86 4.65
CA ALA A 83 6.92 3.80 5.28
C ALA A 83 7.86 3.11 4.27
N HIS A 84 7.40 2.88 3.04
CA HIS A 84 8.25 2.34 1.98
C HIS A 84 9.40 3.30 1.65
N LEU A 85 9.07 4.55 1.31
CA LEU A 85 10.05 5.57 0.90
C LEU A 85 11.07 5.93 2.00
N ARG A 86 10.74 5.66 3.28
CA ARG A 86 11.60 5.97 4.43
C ARG A 86 12.30 4.76 5.02
N GLY A 87 11.68 3.59 4.93
CA GLY A 87 12.18 2.36 5.54
C GLY A 87 13.10 1.53 4.65
N TRP A 88 13.14 1.81 3.35
CA TRP A 88 13.97 1.07 2.39
C TRP A 88 15.08 1.93 1.77
N PRO A 89 16.19 1.32 1.30
CA PRO A 89 17.29 2.05 0.70
C PRO A 89 16.85 2.86 -0.52
N GLY A 90 17.21 4.14 -0.50
CA GLY A 90 16.80 5.09 -1.52
C GLY A 90 17.89 6.08 -1.90
N ARG A 91 17.58 6.87 -2.91
CA ARG A 91 18.31 8.07 -3.32
C ARG A 91 17.34 9.24 -3.39
N ARG A 92 17.85 10.45 -3.58
CA ARG A 92 17.01 11.58 -3.98
C ARG A 92 17.07 11.73 -5.50
N THR A 93 15.93 12.06 -6.11
CA THR A 93 15.91 12.49 -7.51
C THR A 93 16.51 13.90 -7.64
N ARG A 94 16.66 14.39 -8.88
CA ARG A 94 17.08 15.79 -9.13
C ARG A 94 16.12 16.82 -8.51
N LEU A 95 14.86 16.44 -8.28
CA LEU A 95 13.84 17.27 -7.63
C LEU A 95 13.82 17.10 -6.10
N GLY A 96 14.80 16.37 -5.53
CA GLY A 96 14.93 16.17 -4.09
C GLY A 96 13.96 15.17 -3.47
N VAL A 97 13.04 14.57 -4.25
CA VAL A 97 12.09 13.58 -3.74
C VAL A 97 12.73 12.20 -3.53
N PRO A 98 12.32 11.43 -2.50
CA PRO A 98 12.83 10.07 -2.26
C PRO A 98 12.63 9.15 -3.46
N TRP A 99 13.53 8.21 -3.68
CA TRP A 99 13.42 7.26 -4.77
C TRP A 99 14.06 5.95 -4.36
N LEU A 100 13.25 4.89 -4.31
CA LEU A 100 13.72 3.58 -3.88
C LEU A 100 14.75 3.03 -4.88
N ARG A 101 15.82 2.47 -4.34
CA ARG A 101 16.85 1.73 -5.10
C ARG A 101 16.59 0.24 -5.06
N GLU A 102 16.01 -0.23 -3.98
CA GLU A 102 15.55 -1.59 -3.74
C GLU A 102 14.46 -1.53 -2.69
N CYS A 103 13.65 -2.59 -2.61
CA CYS A 103 12.57 -2.66 -1.64
C CYS A 103 12.16 -4.12 -1.43
N GLU A 104 12.19 -4.60 -0.20
CA GLU A 104 11.73 -5.96 0.15
C GLU A 104 12.39 -7.08 -0.68
N GLY A 105 13.57 -6.87 -1.23
CA GLY A 105 14.22 -7.85 -2.11
C GLY A 105 13.83 -7.75 -3.59
N MET A 106 13.02 -6.74 -3.96
CA MET A 106 12.95 -6.24 -5.33
C MET A 106 14.21 -5.41 -5.63
N GLY A 107 14.91 -5.79 -6.69
CA GLY A 107 16.12 -5.11 -7.13
C GLY A 107 15.88 -3.79 -7.89
N PRO A 108 16.96 -3.08 -8.24
CA PRO A 108 16.92 -1.77 -8.90
C PRO A 108 16.19 -1.76 -10.25
N GLU A 109 16.17 -2.90 -10.95
CA GLU A 109 15.53 -3.06 -12.26
C GLU A 109 14.01 -2.89 -12.20
N LEU A 110 13.40 -3.19 -11.04
CA LEU A 110 11.95 -3.07 -10.83
C LEU A 110 11.55 -1.68 -10.32
N MET A 111 12.48 -0.94 -9.71
CA MET A 111 12.21 0.35 -9.07
C MET A 111 11.71 1.42 -10.05
N ARG A 112 12.05 1.34 -11.34
CA ARG A 112 11.54 2.26 -12.37
C ARG A 112 10.02 2.15 -12.59
N TYR A 113 9.43 1.00 -12.28
CA TYR A 113 7.99 0.77 -12.35
C TYR A 113 7.33 0.94 -10.98
N TYR A 114 8.01 0.48 -9.94
CA TYR A 114 7.47 0.45 -8.59
C TYR A 114 7.36 1.85 -7.95
N ASN A 115 8.37 2.73 -8.12
CA ASN A 115 8.29 4.10 -7.60
C ASN A 115 7.07 4.87 -8.16
N PRO A 116 6.78 4.86 -9.48
CA PRO A 116 5.56 5.45 -10.02
C PRO A 116 4.26 4.93 -9.37
N ILE A 117 4.16 3.63 -9.11
CA ILE A 117 2.98 3.04 -8.43
C ILE A 117 2.81 3.67 -7.04
N LEU A 118 3.89 3.73 -6.25
CA LEU A 118 3.87 4.36 -4.92
C LEU A 118 3.50 5.85 -4.98
N TYR A 119 4.09 6.60 -5.92
CA TYR A 119 3.85 8.03 -6.04
C TYR A 119 2.43 8.36 -6.49
N VAL A 120 1.89 7.65 -7.49
CA VAL A 120 0.51 7.83 -7.95
C VAL A 120 -0.46 7.45 -6.84
N SER A 121 -0.22 6.32 -6.17
CA SER A 121 -1.04 5.86 -5.04
C SER A 121 -1.04 6.88 -3.89
N GLY A 122 0.13 7.31 -3.44
CA GLY A 122 0.29 8.26 -2.34
C GLY A 122 -0.27 9.66 -2.66
N ALA A 123 -0.04 10.16 -3.87
CA ALA A 123 -0.61 11.45 -4.30
C ALA A 123 -2.14 11.40 -4.37
N ALA A 124 -2.72 10.30 -4.87
CA ALA A 124 -4.15 10.12 -4.88
C ALA A 124 -4.74 10.00 -3.47
N ALA A 125 -4.08 9.26 -2.58
CA ALA A 125 -4.50 9.12 -1.18
C ALA A 125 -4.47 10.47 -0.45
N LEU A 126 -3.39 11.24 -0.60
CA LEU A 126 -3.28 12.59 -0.05
C LEU A 126 -4.36 13.51 -0.62
N GLY A 127 -4.54 13.50 -1.94
CA GLY A 127 -5.58 14.28 -2.60
C GLY A 127 -6.99 13.91 -2.12
N ALA A 128 -7.27 12.63 -1.89
CA ALA A 128 -8.54 12.15 -1.36
C ALA A 128 -8.79 12.64 0.07
N LEU A 129 -7.77 12.59 0.93
CA LEU A 129 -7.86 13.12 2.30
C LEU A 129 -8.14 14.63 2.31
N LEU A 130 -7.51 15.38 1.39
CA LEU A 130 -7.67 16.83 1.30
C LEU A 130 -8.98 17.26 0.62
N ARG A 131 -9.51 16.47 -0.31
CA ARG A 131 -10.60 16.93 -1.21
C ARG A 131 -11.89 16.13 -1.10
N GLU A 132 -11.82 14.84 -0.78
CA GLU A 132 -12.96 13.91 -0.86
C GLU A 132 -13.49 13.48 0.51
N ASN A 133 -12.66 13.39 1.54
CA ASN A 133 -13.06 12.90 2.86
C ASN A 133 -13.48 14.03 3.83
N ARG A 134 -14.21 15.04 3.32
CA ARG A 134 -14.42 16.32 4.01
C ARG A 134 -15.25 16.22 5.29
N SER A 135 -16.13 15.22 5.39
CA SER A 135 -16.95 15.02 6.60
C SER A 135 -16.26 14.15 7.66
N ALA A 136 -15.07 13.62 7.37
CA ALA A 136 -14.28 12.90 8.36
C ALA A 136 -13.55 13.88 9.32
N PRO A 137 -13.37 13.51 10.60
CA PRO A 137 -12.55 14.28 11.53
C PRO A 137 -11.11 14.49 11.03
N ARG A 138 -10.61 15.71 11.12
CA ARG A 138 -9.27 16.10 10.62
C ARG A 138 -8.11 15.39 11.31
N TYR A 139 -8.32 14.84 12.52
CA TYR A 139 -7.30 14.08 13.24
C TYR A 139 -7.06 12.68 12.66
N LEU A 140 -8.01 12.10 11.92
CA LEU A 140 -7.85 10.74 11.36
C LEU A 140 -6.67 10.64 10.36
N PRO A 141 -6.51 11.56 9.39
CA PRO A 141 -5.30 11.61 8.57
C PRO A 141 -4.01 11.73 9.38
N LEU A 142 -4.02 12.46 10.50
CA LEU A 142 -2.85 12.64 11.36
C LEU A 142 -2.51 11.38 12.14
N LEU A 143 -3.51 10.64 12.62
CA LEU A 143 -3.30 9.34 13.27
C LEU A 143 -2.62 8.35 12.33
N ALA A 144 -2.92 8.42 11.03
CA ALA A 144 -2.26 7.57 10.06
C ALA A 144 -0.76 7.86 9.93
N LEU A 145 -0.30 9.11 10.13
CA LEU A 145 1.13 9.41 10.18
C LEU A 145 1.83 8.72 11.38
N GLY A 146 1.12 8.55 12.49
CA GLY A 146 1.60 7.77 13.64
C GLY A 146 1.81 6.28 13.31
N LEU A 147 1.19 5.76 12.25
CA LEU A 147 1.39 4.38 11.80
C LEU A 147 2.69 4.19 11.02
N VAL A 148 3.33 5.25 10.51
CA VAL A 148 4.55 5.14 9.69
C VAL A 148 5.66 4.32 10.38
N PRO A 149 6.11 4.61 11.61
CA PRO A 149 7.15 3.82 12.25
C PRO A 149 6.72 2.36 12.47
N LEU A 150 5.46 2.12 12.83
CA LEU A 150 4.93 0.77 12.98
C LEU A 150 4.98 0.01 11.65
N LEU A 151 4.55 0.65 10.56
CA LEU A 151 4.56 0.06 9.22
C LEU A 151 5.98 -0.25 8.74
N ILE A 152 6.96 0.60 9.08
CA ILE A 152 8.39 0.33 8.82
C ILE A 152 8.85 -0.94 9.56
N VAL A 153 8.46 -1.10 10.83
CA VAL A 153 8.82 -2.33 11.57
C VAL A 153 8.13 -3.55 10.98
N THR A 154 6.84 -3.45 10.65
CA THR A 154 6.08 -4.60 10.13
C THR A 154 6.53 -5.04 8.75
N GLN A 155 6.87 -4.11 7.85
CA GLN A 155 7.37 -4.45 6.50
C GLN A 155 8.71 -5.19 6.59
N HIS A 156 9.61 -4.75 7.47
CA HIS A 156 10.91 -5.42 7.69
C HIS A 156 10.73 -6.80 8.34
N ALA A 157 9.85 -6.92 9.32
CA ALA A 157 9.54 -8.21 9.95
C ALA A 157 8.91 -9.20 8.96
N GLU A 158 7.97 -8.74 8.12
CA GLU A 158 7.35 -9.57 7.09
C GLU A 158 8.38 -10.01 6.04
N HIS A 159 9.22 -9.08 5.56
CA HIS A 159 10.30 -9.39 4.63
C HIS A 159 11.27 -10.43 5.20
N TRP A 160 11.67 -10.29 6.46
CA TRP A 160 12.55 -11.25 7.13
C TRP A 160 11.92 -12.64 7.21
N ARG A 161 10.64 -12.75 7.60
CA ARG A 161 9.91 -14.03 7.63
C ARG A 161 9.82 -14.66 6.26
N LEU A 162 9.53 -13.87 5.23
CA LEU A 162 9.43 -14.36 3.86
C LEU A 162 10.78 -14.86 3.33
N ARG A 163 11.90 -14.22 3.71
CA ARG A 163 13.26 -14.71 3.41
C ARG A 163 13.54 -16.05 4.07
N GLU A 164 13.20 -16.19 5.35
CA GLU A 164 13.37 -17.46 6.08
C GLU A 164 12.57 -18.60 5.42
N ILE A 165 11.31 -18.34 5.08
CA ILE A 165 10.46 -19.30 4.36
C ILE A 165 11.05 -19.65 3.00
N ALA A 166 11.63 -18.68 2.27
CA ALA A 166 12.26 -18.92 0.97
C ALA A 166 13.46 -19.87 1.06
N GLY A 167 14.24 -19.77 2.14
CA GLY A 167 15.37 -20.66 2.42
C GLY A 167 14.93 -22.08 2.75
N GLN A 168 13.89 -22.23 3.56
CA GLN A 168 13.37 -23.54 3.99
C GLN A 168 12.54 -24.26 2.90
N ARG A 169 11.90 -23.50 1.99
CA ARG A 169 11.01 -24.03 0.94
C ARG A 169 11.40 -23.49 -0.44
N PRO A 170 12.49 -23.97 -1.04
CA PRO A 170 13.07 -23.39 -2.26
C PRO A 170 12.19 -23.51 -3.53
N GLY A 171 11.17 -24.38 -3.51
CA GLY A 171 10.16 -24.50 -4.58
C GLY A 171 8.96 -23.55 -4.46
N TRP A 172 8.94 -22.68 -3.46
CA TRP A 172 7.86 -21.72 -3.21
C TRP A 172 7.89 -20.53 -4.19
N TRP A 173 6.87 -19.67 -4.19
CA TRP A 173 6.72 -18.56 -5.14
C TRP A 173 7.70 -17.39 -4.90
N ASN A 174 8.41 -17.34 -3.76
CA ASN A 174 9.28 -16.24 -3.33
C ASN A 174 10.76 -16.42 -3.74
N ARG A 175 11.01 -16.99 -4.91
CA ARG A 175 12.35 -17.41 -5.37
C ARG A 175 13.42 -16.31 -5.41
N ARG A 176 13.03 -15.04 -5.55
CA ARG A 176 13.97 -13.90 -5.57
C ARG A 176 14.58 -13.59 -4.21
N LEU A 177 13.91 -13.97 -3.12
CA LEU A 177 14.42 -13.73 -1.76
C LEU A 177 15.61 -14.61 -1.37
N ARG A 178 15.92 -15.64 -2.17
CA ARG A 178 16.97 -16.63 -1.87
C ARG A 178 18.40 -16.09 -2.00
N GLY A 179 18.62 -15.09 -2.86
CA GLY A 179 19.96 -14.60 -3.22
C GLY A 179 20.47 -13.42 -2.40
N LEU A 180 19.78 -13.04 -1.33
CA LEU A 180 20.05 -11.80 -0.57
C LEU A 180 20.90 -12.03 0.70
N GLY A 181 21.67 -13.13 0.75
CA GLY A 181 22.53 -13.53 1.87
C GLY A 181 23.76 -12.66 2.04
#